data_AF-A0ABD2E8G1-F1
#
_entry.id   AF-A0ABD2E8G1-F1
#
_cell.length_a   1.000
_cell.length_b   1.000
_cell.length_c   1.000
_cell.angle_alpha   90.00
_cell.angle_beta   90.00
_cell.angle_gamma   90.00
#
_symmetry.space_group_name_H-M   'P 1'
#
loop_
_entity.id
_entity.type
_entity.pdbx_description
1 polymer ?
#
loop_
_entity_poly.entity_id
_entity_poly.type
_entity_poly.pdbx_seq_one_letter_code
_entity_poly.pdbx_strand_id
1 'polypeptide(L)'
;VSQDALRRTIFPLGGLTKDFVKKIAAENRLHHVLQKKESMGICFVGKRKFEHFILQYLQPRPGKFISIEDNKVLGTHKGWFLYTLGQKAKIGGLKEPWYVVEKDGANGDVFVAPRTDHPALYRDLLRTNRVHWITEEPPAALVRDKMMECHFRFRHQMALVCRVLQRGRVPGQWEDPAVGTICLHAPEGPEQSQSGHR
;
A
#
# COMPACT_ATOMS: atom_id res chain seq x y z
N VAL A 1 14.79 -9.80 -0.76
CA VAL A 1 15.52 -10.67 0.20
C VAL A 1 15.97 -11.88 -0.60
N SER A 2 17.28 -12.15 -0.69
CA SER A 2 17.80 -13.23 -1.53
C SER A 2 17.48 -14.62 -0.97
N GLN A 3 17.49 -15.64 -1.82
CA GLN A 3 17.37 -17.04 -1.38
C GLN A 3 18.51 -17.44 -0.46
N ASP A 4 19.74 -17.01 -0.71
CA ASP A 4 20.86 -17.29 0.18
C ASP A 4 20.64 -16.80 1.60
N ALA A 5 20.03 -15.62 1.75
CA ALA A 5 19.68 -15.09 3.06
C ALA A 5 18.56 -15.92 3.71
N LEU A 6 17.52 -16.28 2.95
CA LEU A 6 16.39 -17.08 3.45
C LEU A 6 16.81 -18.49 3.88
N ARG A 7 17.69 -19.15 3.10
CA ARG A 7 18.25 -20.48 3.41
C ARG A 7 19.01 -20.52 4.73
N ARG A 8 19.53 -19.37 5.18
CA ARG A 8 20.29 -19.20 6.43
C ARG A 8 19.45 -18.56 7.54
N THR A 9 18.15 -18.40 7.33
CA THR A 9 17.23 -17.77 8.29
C THR A 9 16.26 -18.80 8.85
N ILE A 10 16.03 -18.77 10.16
CA ILE A 10 14.97 -19.55 10.82
C ILE A 10 13.88 -18.61 11.34
N PHE A 11 12.62 -19.05 11.23
CA PHE A 11 11.46 -18.34 11.77
C PHE A 11 10.82 -19.16 12.91
N PRO A 12 11.44 -19.23 14.09
CA PRO A 12 11.02 -20.14 15.17
C PRO A 12 9.61 -19.86 15.69
N LEU A 13 9.11 -18.63 15.48
CA LEU A 13 7.77 -18.20 15.90
C LEU A 13 6.76 -18.21 14.75
N GLY A 14 7.14 -18.62 13.54
CA GLY A 14 6.33 -18.45 12.32
C GLY A 14 4.99 -19.18 12.35
N GLY A 15 4.91 -20.32 13.05
CA GLY A 15 3.69 -21.10 13.23
C GLY A 15 2.92 -20.80 14.51
N LEU A 16 3.40 -19.89 15.35
CA LEU A 16 2.84 -19.64 16.68
C LEU A 16 1.99 -18.38 16.68
N THR A 17 0.86 -18.43 17.38
CA THR A 17 0.11 -17.21 17.66
C THR A 17 0.85 -16.38 18.70
N LYS A 18 0.63 -15.07 18.66
CA LYS A 18 1.28 -14.14 19.58
C LYS A 18 0.96 -14.42 21.05
N ASP A 19 -0.27 -14.84 21.34
CA ASP A 19 -0.68 -15.18 22.70
C ASP A 19 0.02 -16.45 23.18
N PHE A 20 0.19 -17.43 22.29
CA PHE A 20 0.97 -18.63 22.59
C PHE A 20 2.44 -18.31 22.84
N VAL A 21 3.04 -17.42 22.04
CA VAL A 21 4.42 -16.93 22.28
C VAL A 21 4.54 -16.24 23.65
N LYS A 22 3.54 -15.44 24.05
CA LYS A 22 3.52 -14.81 25.38
C LYS A 22 3.39 -15.85 26.50
N LYS A 23 2.60 -16.90 26.32
CA LYS A 23 2.50 -18.01 27.29
C LYS A 23 3.84 -18.71 27.49
N ILE A 24 4.54 -19.07 26.41
CA ILE A 24 5.88 -19.67 26.46
C ILE A 24 6.85 -18.74 27.22
N ALA A 25 6.81 -17.44 26.94
CA ALA A 25 7.67 -16.47 27.63
C ALA A 25 7.38 -16.41 29.15
N ALA A 26 6.11 -16.49 29.56
CA ALA A 26 5.73 -16.53 30.96
C ALA A 26 6.25 -17.79 31.68
N GLU A 27 6.08 -18.96 31.06
CA GLU A 27 6.55 -20.25 31.59
C GLU A 27 8.07 -20.29 31.76
N ASN A 28 8.80 -19.61 30.88
CA ASN A 28 10.26 -19.51 30.92
C ASN A 28 10.77 -18.31 31.75
N ARG A 29 9.92 -17.71 32.59
CA ARG A 29 10.27 -16.60 33.50
C ARG A 29 10.76 -15.33 32.78
N LEU A 30 10.38 -15.13 31.52
CA LEU A 30 10.72 -13.94 30.71
C LEU A 30 9.70 -12.81 30.91
N HIS A 31 9.31 -12.53 32.16
CA HIS A 31 8.24 -11.57 32.48
C HIS A 31 8.52 -10.13 32.00
N HIS A 32 9.78 -9.73 31.92
CA HIS A 32 10.18 -8.42 31.40
C HIS A 32 9.79 -8.23 29.92
N VAL A 33 9.74 -9.31 29.13
CA VAL A 33 9.30 -9.27 27.72
C VAL A 33 7.81 -9.02 27.62
N LEU A 34 7.02 -9.58 28.56
CA LEU A 34 5.57 -9.43 28.59
C LEU A 34 5.13 -8.00 28.92
N GLN A 35 5.91 -7.31 29.74
CA GLN A 35 5.68 -5.90 30.10
C GLN A 35 6.15 -4.93 29.01
N LYS A 36 7.02 -5.38 28.10
CA LYS A 36 7.57 -4.54 27.05
C LYS A 36 6.49 -4.22 26.02
N LYS A 37 6.15 -2.93 25.92
CA LYS A 37 5.27 -2.45 24.85
C LYS A 37 5.89 -2.74 23.49
N GLU A 38 5.04 -3.14 22.55
CA GLU A 38 5.46 -3.45 21.19
C GLU A 38 6.04 -2.22 20.49
N SER A 39 7.08 -2.47 19.71
CA SER A 39 7.64 -1.48 18.80
C SER A 39 6.62 -1.21 17.70
N MET A 40 6.03 -0.02 17.72
CA MET A 40 5.13 0.47 16.69
C MET A 40 5.83 1.54 15.86
N GLY A 41 5.59 1.55 14.55
CA GLY A 41 6.20 2.49 13.60
C GLY A 41 7.42 1.93 12.88
N ILE A 42 8.20 2.81 12.26
CA ILE A 42 9.38 2.44 11.46
C ILE A 42 10.48 1.98 12.41
N CYS A 43 11.03 0.79 12.16
CA CYS A 43 12.20 0.28 12.87
C CYS A 43 13.31 1.33 12.89
N PHE A 44 14.01 1.46 14.01
CA PHE A 44 15.15 2.39 14.21
C PHE A 44 14.83 3.89 14.29
N VAL A 45 13.63 4.35 13.91
CA VAL A 45 13.23 5.77 14.07
C VAL A 45 12.74 6.07 15.50
N GLY A 46 12.21 5.05 16.19
CA GLY A 46 11.64 5.18 17.53
C GLY A 46 10.27 5.88 17.52
N LYS A 47 9.81 6.30 18.72
CA LYS A 47 8.50 6.95 18.90
C LYS A 47 8.57 8.44 18.57
N ARG A 48 8.65 8.79 17.29
CA ARG A 48 8.63 10.20 16.81
C ARG A 48 7.43 10.43 15.90
N LYS A 49 6.96 11.68 15.82
CA LYS A 49 5.96 12.07 14.81
C LYS A 49 6.61 11.97 13.43
N PHE A 50 6.04 11.14 12.56
CA PHE A 50 6.58 10.88 11.21
C PHE A 50 6.85 12.16 10.42
N GLU A 51 5.92 13.13 10.46
CA GLU A 51 6.10 14.44 9.81
C GLU A 51 7.38 15.15 10.25
N HIS A 52 7.65 15.21 11.56
CA HIS A 52 8.85 15.89 12.07
C HIS A 52 10.12 15.15 11.68
N PHE A 53 10.08 13.83 11.63
CA PHE A 53 11.22 13.01 11.21
C PHE A 53 11.55 13.24 9.73
N ILE A 54 10.57 13.20 8.83
CA ILE A 54 10.81 13.36 7.39
C ILE A 54 11.29 14.78 7.05
N LEU A 55 10.75 15.80 7.72
CA LEU A 55 11.16 17.20 7.51
C LEU A 55 12.59 17.53 7.97
N GLN A 56 13.28 16.61 8.67
CA GLN A 56 14.71 16.75 8.94
C GLN A 56 15.58 16.46 7.70
N TYR A 57 15.05 15.71 6.74
CA TYR A 57 15.77 15.29 5.53
C TYR A 57 15.22 15.96 4.26
N LEU A 58 13.95 16.33 4.25
CA LEU A 58 13.29 16.96 3.12
C LEU A 58 12.83 18.37 3.48
N GLN A 59 13.16 19.34 2.64
CA GLN A 59 12.66 20.70 2.78
C GLN A 59 11.13 20.74 2.57
N PRO A 60 10.37 21.45 3.42
CA PRO A 60 8.95 21.66 3.19
C PRO A 60 8.68 22.23 1.80
N ARG A 61 7.70 21.66 1.09
CA ARG A 61 7.21 22.17 -0.20
C ARG A 61 5.70 22.37 -0.08
N PRO A 62 5.26 23.53 0.42
CA PRO A 62 3.85 23.75 0.67
C PRO A 62 3.00 23.60 -0.59
N GLY A 63 1.80 23.05 -0.44
CA GLY A 63 0.85 22.83 -1.52
C GLY A 63 -0.58 22.90 -1.00
N LYS A 64 -1.56 22.75 -1.89
CA LYS A 64 -2.98 22.87 -1.58
C LYS A 64 -3.65 21.51 -1.49
N PHE A 65 -4.68 21.43 -0.67
CA PHE A 65 -5.69 20.40 -0.78
C PHE A 65 -6.74 20.83 -1.79
N ILE A 66 -6.92 20.05 -2.85
CA ILE A 66 -7.87 20.33 -3.93
C ILE A 66 -8.95 19.25 -3.93
N SER A 67 -10.21 19.67 -3.86
CA SER A 67 -11.37 18.79 -4.00
C SER A 67 -11.47 18.24 -5.41
N ILE A 68 -11.60 16.92 -5.58
CA ILE A 68 -11.84 16.34 -6.91
C ILE A 68 -13.29 16.51 -7.39
N GLU A 69 -14.22 16.87 -6.50
CA GLU A 69 -15.64 17.02 -6.83
C GLU A 69 -15.91 18.34 -7.57
N ASP A 70 -15.21 19.41 -7.17
CA ASP A 70 -15.51 20.77 -7.62
C ASP A 70 -14.26 21.64 -7.82
N ASN A 71 -13.06 21.04 -7.77
CA ASN A 71 -11.75 21.72 -7.89
C ASN A 71 -11.53 22.84 -6.88
N LYS A 72 -12.30 22.91 -5.79
CA LYS A 72 -12.11 23.92 -4.75
C LYS A 72 -10.88 23.64 -3.91
N VAL A 73 -10.19 24.71 -3.53
CA VAL A 73 -9.11 24.66 -2.54
C VAL A 73 -9.72 24.57 -1.15
N LEU A 74 -9.47 23.45 -0.47
CA LEU A 74 -10.00 23.17 0.88
C LEU A 74 -9.03 23.56 2.00
N GLY A 75 -7.75 23.78 1.67
CA GLY A 75 -6.72 24.16 2.63
C GLY A 75 -5.31 24.01 2.09
N THR A 76 -4.32 24.09 2.96
CA THR A 76 -2.90 23.95 2.61
C THR A 76 -2.20 22.89 3.47
N HIS A 77 -1.04 22.43 3.00
CA HIS A 77 -0.18 21.50 3.72
C HIS A 77 1.30 21.82 3.53
N LYS A 78 2.17 21.13 4.28
CA LYS A 78 3.63 21.33 4.25
C LYS A 78 4.37 20.55 3.15
N GLY A 79 3.72 19.59 2.52
CA GLY A 79 4.25 18.87 1.36
C GLY A 79 3.52 17.58 1.05
N TRP A 80 3.34 17.29 -0.24
CA TRP A 80 2.61 16.12 -0.73
C TRP A 80 3.24 14.78 -0.26
N PHE A 81 4.55 14.75 -0.05
CA PHE A 81 5.29 13.58 0.42
C PHE A 81 4.95 13.18 1.87
N LEU A 82 4.24 14.03 2.62
CA LEU A 82 3.76 13.72 3.97
C LEU A 82 2.47 12.88 3.96
N TYR A 83 1.89 12.65 2.78
CA TYR A 83 0.59 12.01 2.63
C TYR A 83 0.67 10.69 1.87
N THR A 84 -0.17 9.75 2.29
CA THR A 84 -0.37 8.45 1.64
C THR A 84 -1.77 8.40 1.02
N LEU A 85 -1.92 7.74 -0.13
CA LEU A 85 -3.25 7.53 -0.73
C LEU A 85 -4.15 6.76 0.26
N GLY A 86 -5.41 7.17 0.35
CA GLY A 86 -6.40 6.66 1.31
C GLY A 86 -6.24 7.17 2.74
N GLN A 87 -5.25 8.02 3.03
CA GLN A 87 -5.11 8.67 4.32
C GLN A 87 -6.19 9.76 4.50
N LYS A 88 -6.79 9.84 5.68
CA LYS A 88 -7.66 10.98 6.05
C LYS A 88 -6.85 12.29 6.02
N ALA A 89 -7.24 13.21 5.15
CA ALA A 89 -6.72 14.57 5.12
C ALA A 89 -7.34 15.34 6.30
N LYS A 90 -6.50 15.71 7.28
CA LYS A 90 -6.93 16.45 8.48
C LYS A 90 -7.08 17.94 8.17
N ILE A 91 -8.09 18.27 7.36
CA ILE A 91 -8.40 19.65 6.96
C ILE A 91 -9.40 20.22 7.97
N GLY A 92 -9.11 21.39 8.53
CA GLY A 92 -9.99 22.06 9.50
C GLY A 92 -11.25 22.64 8.84
N GLY A 93 -12.35 22.71 9.58
CA GLY A 93 -13.57 23.40 9.14
C GLY A 93 -14.50 22.60 8.20
N LEU A 94 -14.14 21.36 7.83
CA LEU A 94 -14.99 20.51 7.01
C LEU A 94 -15.94 19.67 7.87
N LYS A 95 -17.20 19.54 7.42
CA LYS A 95 -18.25 18.79 8.14
C LYS A 95 -18.02 17.27 8.12
N GLU A 96 -17.45 16.76 7.04
CA GLU A 96 -17.21 15.34 6.83
C GLU A 96 -15.72 15.04 6.64
N PRO A 97 -15.26 13.80 6.84
CA PRO A 97 -13.87 13.44 6.62
C PRO A 97 -13.54 13.39 5.12
N TRP A 98 -12.39 13.96 4.76
CA TRP A 98 -11.83 13.91 3.42
C TRP A 98 -10.60 13.01 3.37
N TYR A 99 -10.34 12.38 2.24
CA TYR A 99 -9.30 11.38 2.05
C TYR A 99 -8.46 11.70 0.83
N VAL A 100 -7.15 11.46 0.94
CA VAL A 100 -6.19 11.67 -0.14
C VAL A 100 -6.40 10.63 -1.24
N VAL A 101 -6.74 11.07 -2.44
CA VAL A 101 -6.99 10.20 -3.60
C VAL A 101 -5.89 10.26 -4.65
N GLU A 102 -5.19 11.39 -4.73
CA GLU A 102 -4.10 11.59 -5.68
C GLU A 102 -3.11 12.64 -5.16
N LYS A 103 -1.87 12.57 -5.66
CA LYS A 103 -0.78 13.49 -5.30
C LYS A 103 -0.10 13.94 -6.58
N ASP A 104 -0.03 15.25 -6.76
CA ASP A 104 0.70 15.86 -7.86
C ASP A 104 2.08 16.28 -7.37
N GLY A 105 3.09 15.49 -7.73
CA GLY A 105 4.48 15.80 -7.36
C GLY A 105 5.07 17.00 -8.09
N ALA A 106 4.51 17.39 -9.25
CA ALA A 106 4.99 18.49 -10.08
C ALA A 106 4.49 19.84 -9.55
N ASN A 107 3.18 19.98 -9.33
CA ASN A 107 2.59 21.19 -8.77
C ASN A 107 2.67 21.24 -7.24
N GLY A 108 2.83 20.07 -6.60
CA GLY A 108 2.94 19.93 -5.16
C GLY A 108 1.59 19.80 -4.44
N ASP A 109 0.48 19.71 -5.17
CA ASP A 109 -0.87 19.65 -4.63
C ASP A 109 -1.30 18.22 -4.27
N VAL A 110 -2.26 18.13 -3.35
CA VAL A 110 -2.87 16.87 -2.91
C VAL A 110 -4.36 16.91 -3.17
N PHE A 111 -4.82 15.99 -4.01
CA PHE A 111 -6.24 15.86 -4.34
C PHE A 111 -6.94 15.00 -3.30
N VAL A 112 -8.13 15.45 -2.90
CA VAL A 112 -8.92 14.84 -1.85
C VAL A 112 -10.38 14.64 -2.26
N ALA A 113 -11.00 13.61 -1.71
CA ALA A 113 -12.41 13.28 -1.91
C ALA A 113 -13.14 13.08 -0.57
N PRO A 114 -14.45 13.35 -0.50
CA PRO A 114 -15.24 13.13 0.72
C PRO A 114 -15.55 11.64 0.93
N ARG A 115 -15.80 11.25 2.19
CA ARG A 115 -16.21 9.90 2.61
C ARG A 115 -15.17 8.79 2.33
N THR A 116 -15.34 7.66 3.01
CA THR A 116 -14.41 6.51 2.94
C THR A 116 -14.66 5.58 1.75
N ASP A 117 -15.85 5.64 1.16
CA ASP A 117 -16.35 4.80 0.08
C ASP A 117 -16.31 5.49 -1.28
N HIS A 118 -15.60 6.62 -1.37
CA HIS A 118 -15.49 7.38 -2.60
C HIS A 118 -14.89 6.54 -3.74
N PRO A 119 -15.51 6.49 -4.94
CA PRO A 119 -14.99 5.70 -6.07
C PRO A 119 -13.52 5.98 -6.40
N ALA A 120 -13.09 7.24 -6.28
CA ALA A 120 -11.71 7.66 -6.53
C ALA A 120 -10.66 7.04 -5.58
N LEU A 121 -11.07 6.43 -4.46
CA LEU A 121 -10.18 5.69 -3.55
C LEU A 121 -9.89 4.26 -4.05
N TYR A 122 -10.64 3.77 -5.03
CA TYR A 122 -10.51 2.43 -5.58
C TYR A 122 -9.78 2.46 -6.92
N ARG A 123 -9.06 1.38 -7.20
CA ARG A 123 -8.34 1.16 -8.47
C ARG A 123 -8.44 -0.32 -8.82
N ASP A 124 -8.68 -0.60 -10.09
CA ASP A 124 -8.78 -1.96 -10.60
C ASP A 124 -7.45 -2.47 -11.18
N LEU A 125 -6.49 -1.57 -11.37
CA LEU A 125 -5.19 -1.86 -11.97
C LEU A 125 -4.04 -1.35 -11.08
N LEU A 126 -3.08 -2.23 -10.80
CA LEU A 126 -1.79 -1.88 -10.24
C LEU A 126 -0.70 -2.26 -11.23
N ARG A 127 0.17 -1.31 -11.56
CA ARG A 127 1.37 -1.54 -12.37
C ARG A 127 2.60 -1.41 -11.49
N THR A 128 3.55 -2.32 -11.65
CA THR A 128 4.81 -2.24 -10.92
C THR A 128 6.00 -2.32 -11.86
N ASN A 129 7.13 -1.83 -11.38
CA ASN A 129 8.44 -2.04 -11.95
C ASN A 129 8.81 -3.54 -11.86
N ARG A 130 10.09 -3.85 -12.06
CA ARG A 130 10.61 -5.21 -11.93
C ARG A 130 10.21 -5.87 -10.60
N VAL A 131 9.58 -7.03 -10.70
CA VAL A 131 9.21 -7.86 -9.55
C VAL A 131 10.42 -8.60 -9.01
N HIS A 132 10.56 -8.62 -7.69
CA HIS A 132 11.48 -9.52 -7.01
C HIS A 132 10.76 -10.83 -6.66
N TRP A 133 11.14 -11.91 -7.31
CA TRP A 133 10.62 -13.25 -7.01
C TRP A 133 11.39 -13.86 -5.85
N ILE A 134 10.68 -14.36 -4.83
CA ILE A 134 11.34 -15.10 -3.75
C ILE A 134 12.03 -16.32 -4.35
N THR A 135 11.39 -17.04 -5.27
CA THR A 135 11.92 -18.22 -5.97
C THR A 135 12.99 -17.90 -7.04
N GLU A 136 13.58 -16.70 -7.03
CA GLU A 136 14.54 -16.15 -8.00
C GLU A 136 13.97 -15.93 -9.41
N GLU A 137 13.21 -16.91 -9.91
CA GLU A 137 12.56 -16.89 -11.21
C GLU A 137 11.04 -16.68 -11.09
N PRO A 138 10.42 -16.03 -12.10
CA PRO A 138 8.96 -15.96 -12.20
C PRO A 138 8.33 -17.35 -12.34
N PRO A 139 7.09 -17.55 -11.86
CA PRO A 139 6.35 -18.80 -12.05
C PRO A 139 6.26 -19.19 -13.53
N ALA A 140 6.45 -20.49 -13.83
CA ALA A 140 6.45 -20.99 -15.21
C ALA A 140 5.17 -20.63 -16.00
N ALA A 141 4.00 -20.64 -15.33
CA ALA A 141 2.74 -20.20 -15.92
C ALA A 141 2.79 -18.75 -16.40
N LEU A 142 3.33 -17.84 -15.57
CA LEU A 142 3.49 -16.43 -15.95
C LEU A 142 4.50 -16.25 -17.12
N VAL A 143 5.51 -17.12 -17.22
CA VAL A 143 6.47 -17.07 -18.33
C VAL A 143 5.85 -17.54 -19.63
N ARG A 144 5.16 -18.68 -19.60
CA ARG A 144 4.57 -19.34 -20.77
C ARG A 144 3.33 -18.60 -21.27
N ASP A 145 2.41 -18.32 -20.36
CA ASP A 145 1.06 -17.83 -20.69
C ASP A 145 0.97 -16.30 -20.61
N LYS A 146 2.03 -15.63 -20.12
CA LYS A 146 2.07 -14.18 -19.85
C LYS A 146 1.03 -13.70 -18.83
N MET A 147 0.27 -14.60 -18.23
CA MET A 147 -0.71 -14.31 -17.19
C MET A 147 -0.84 -15.47 -16.22
N MET A 148 -1.23 -15.18 -14.98
CA MET A 148 -1.57 -16.19 -13.99
C MET A 148 -2.54 -15.63 -12.96
N GLU A 149 -3.38 -16.50 -12.39
CA GLU A 149 -4.12 -16.14 -11.18
C GLU A 149 -3.18 -16.14 -9.97
N CYS A 150 -3.42 -15.20 -9.06
CA CYS A 150 -2.68 -15.08 -7.82
C CYS A 150 -3.58 -14.59 -6.69
N HIS A 151 -3.17 -14.90 -5.46
CA HIS A 151 -3.73 -14.28 -4.27
C HIS A 151 -2.93 -13.03 -3.90
N PHE A 152 -3.62 -11.91 -3.80
CA PHE A 152 -3.02 -10.62 -3.49
C PHE A 152 -3.54 -10.06 -2.16
N ARG A 153 -2.68 -9.37 -1.41
CA ARG A 153 -3.03 -8.70 -0.16
C ARG A 153 -2.45 -7.29 -0.16
N PHE A 154 -3.33 -6.29 -0.13
CA PHE A 154 -2.94 -4.87 -0.17
C PHE A 154 -2.34 -4.37 1.15
N ARG A 155 -2.94 -4.74 2.29
CA ARG A 155 -2.48 -4.33 3.62
C ARG A 155 -2.33 -5.54 4.52
N HIS A 156 -1.36 -5.45 5.42
CA HIS A 156 -1.21 -6.42 6.50
C HIS A 156 -2.55 -6.55 7.24
N GLN A 157 -3.02 -7.78 7.46
CA GLN A 157 -4.33 -8.16 8.03
C GLN A 157 -5.56 -8.13 7.09
N MET A 158 -5.45 -7.66 5.85
CA MET A 158 -6.56 -7.82 4.90
C MET A 158 -6.66 -9.28 4.41
N ALA A 159 -7.87 -9.70 4.04
CA ALA A 159 -8.08 -10.97 3.34
C ALA A 159 -7.26 -11.02 2.04
N LEU A 160 -6.84 -12.23 1.66
CA LEU A 160 -6.31 -12.46 0.33
C LEU A 160 -7.45 -12.36 -0.68
N VAL A 161 -7.19 -11.72 -1.81
CA VAL A 161 -8.15 -11.59 -2.91
C VAL A 161 -7.57 -12.19 -4.17
N CYS A 162 -8.38 -12.91 -4.95
CA CYS A 162 -7.95 -13.44 -6.24
C CYS A 162 -7.78 -12.29 -7.25
N ARG A 163 -6.66 -12.29 -7.97
CA ARG A 163 -6.30 -11.30 -8.99
C ARG A 163 -5.58 -11.99 -10.13
N VAL A 164 -5.66 -11.40 -11.31
CA VAL A 164 -4.85 -11.80 -12.45
C VAL A 164 -3.58 -10.97 -12.45
N LEU A 165 -2.46 -11.66 -12.49
CA LEU A 165 -1.13 -11.12 -12.67
C LEU A 165 -0.73 -11.31 -14.13
N GLN A 166 -0.50 -10.23 -14.84
CA GLN A 166 -0.10 -10.24 -16.24
C GLN A 166 1.32 -9.71 -16.42
N ARG A 167 2.13 -10.44 -17.18
CA ARG A 167 3.46 -10.04 -17.64
C ARG A 167 3.32 -9.37 -19.00
N GLY A 168 3.46 -8.05 -19.05
CA GLY A 168 3.62 -7.36 -20.32
C GLY A 168 3.10 -5.93 -20.41
N ARG A 169 3.49 -5.31 -21.53
CA ARG A 169 3.08 -4.00 -22.05
C ARG A 169 1.55 -3.93 -22.07
N VAL A 170 1.01 -2.89 -21.44
CA VAL A 170 -0.44 -2.63 -21.38
C VAL A 170 -0.97 -2.39 -22.80
N PRO A 171 -2.13 -2.96 -23.18
CA PRO A 171 -2.79 -2.58 -24.43
C PRO A 171 -3.01 -1.06 -24.46
N GLY A 172 -2.49 -0.37 -25.48
CA GLY A 172 -2.68 1.08 -25.66
C GLY A 172 -1.54 2.01 -25.18
N GLN A 173 -0.39 1.49 -24.72
CA GLN A 173 0.80 2.33 -24.49
C GLN A 173 2.03 1.82 -25.26
N TRP A 174 2.49 2.65 -26.21
CA TRP A 174 3.68 2.48 -27.03
C TRP A 174 4.95 2.98 -26.31
N GLU A 175 5.24 2.51 -25.10
CA GLU A 175 6.56 2.71 -24.50
C GLU A 175 7.02 1.43 -23.79
N ASP A 176 8.30 1.13 -23.95
CA ASP A 176 8.91 -0.14 -23.61
C ASP A 176 8.86 -0.40 -22.10
N PRO A 177 8.00 -1.30 -21.59
CA PRO A 177 7.97 -1.59 -20.18
C PRO A 177 9.28 -2.32 -19.89
N ALA A 178 10.09 -1.74 -19.00
CA ALA A 178 11.32 -2.38 -18.54
C ALA A 178 11.08 -3.87 -18.29
N VAL A 179 12.00 -4.71 -18.78
CA VAL A 179 11.90 -6.17 -18.65
C VAL A 179 11.56 -6.55 -17.20
N GLY A 180 10.38 -7.14 -17.00
CA GLY A 180 9.90 -7.58 -15.69
C GLY A 180 8.79 -6.75 -15.04
N THR A 181 8.23 -5.74 -15.72
CA THR A 181 6.97 -5.09 -15.31
C THR A 181 5.81 -6.08 -15.28
N ILE A 182 4.97 -5.95 -14.26
CA ILE A 182 3.72 -6.69 -14.12
C ILE A 182 2.54 -5.75 -13.94
N CYS A 183 1.36 -6.24 -14.32
CA CYS A 183 0.08 -5.64 -14.04
C CYS A 183 -0.74 -6.60 -13.17
N LEU A 184 -1.41 -6.08 -12.15
CA LEU A 184 -2.36 -6.80 -11.32
C LEU A 184 -3.74 -6.20 -11.54
N HIS A 185 -4.71 -7.03 -11.92
CA HIS A 185 -6.08 -6.61 -12.16
C HIS A 185 -7.10 -7.65 -11.63
N ALA A 186 -8.36 -7.24 -11.55
CA ALA A 186 -9.45 -8.17 -11.25
C ALA A 186 -9.55 -9.25 -12.35
N PRO A 187 -9.94 -10.50 -12.02
CA PRO A 187 -10.26 -11.49 -13.04
C PRO A 187 -11.37 -10.95 -13.94
N GLU A 188 -11.23 -11.10 -15.26
CA GLU A 188 -12.33 -10.81 -16.17
C GLU A 188 -13.43 -11.85 -15.95
N GLY A 189 -14.56 -11.42 -15.40
CA GLY A 189 -15.84 -12.12 -15.31
C GLY A 189 -16.95 -11.16 -15.77
N PRO A 190 -18.11 -11.67 -16.24
CA PRO A 190 -18.96 -10.97 -17.21
C PRO A 190 -19.31 -9.56 -16.72
N GLU A 191 -19.35 -8.61 -17.67
CA GLU A 191 -19.81 -7.24 -17.46
C GLU A 191 -20.95 -7.22 -16.43
N GLN A 192 -20.69 -6.66 -15.26
CA GLN A 192 -21.76 -6.27 -14.37
C GLN A 192 -22.50 -5.15 -15.08
N SER A 193 -23.57 -5.54 -15.77
CA SER A 193 -24.62 -4.67 -16.26
C SER A 193 -24.89 -3.60 -15.21
N GLN A 194 -24.67 -2.34 -15.57
CA GLN A 194 -25.14 -1.21 -14.79
C GLN A 194 -26.67 -1.32 -14.67
N SER A 195 -27.16 -1.93 -13.60
CA SER A 195 -28.54 -1.76 -13.18
C SER A 195 -28.62 -0.42 -12.46
N GLY A 196 -29.00 0.60 -13.22
CA GLY A 196 -29.32 1.91 -12.69
C GLY A 196 -30.37 1.81 -11.59
N HIS A 197 -30.08 2.40 -10.44
CA HIS A 197 -31.10 2.72 -9.46
C HIS A 197 -31.51 4.18 -9.67
N ARG A 198 -32.79 4.33 -10.04
CA ARG A 198 -33.58 5.55 -9.94
C ARG A 198 -33.59 6.09 -8.51
#